data_AF-A0A507E8H3-F1
#
_entry.id   AF-A0A507E8H3-F1
#
_cell.length_a   1.000
_cell.length_b   1.000
_cell.length_c   1.000
_cell.angle_alpha   90.00
_cell.angle_beta   90.00
_cell.angle_gamma   90.00
#
_symmetry.space_group_name_H-M   'P 1'
#
loop_
_entity.id
_entity.type
_entity.pdbx_description
1 polymer ?
#
loop_
_entity_poly.entity_id
_entity_poly.type
_entity_poly.pdbx_seq_one_letter_code
_entity_poly.pdbx_strand_id
1 'polypeptide(L)' 'MVRLKWGQEYKGFLVSVDSYMNIQLANTEEYIDGVSTGALGEVLVRCNNILYVRRLEDEDGDAMQE' A
#
# COMPACT_ATOMS: atom_id res chain seq x y z
N MET A 1 1.75 0.82 2.74
CA MET A 1 1.72 -0.50 2.05
C MET A 1 0.65 -1.37 2.65
N VAL A 2 -0.19 -1.96 1.81
CA VAL A 2 -1.24 -2.91 2.18
C VAL A 2 -0.85 -4.27 1.60
N ARG A 3 -0.73 -5.30 2.44
CA ARG A 3 -0.48 -6.67 1.97
C ARG A 3 -1.76 -7.47 1.96
N LEU A 4 -2.05 -8.13 0.84
CA LEU A 4 -3.17 -9.05 0.73
C LEU A 4 -2.83 -10.44 1.28
N LYS A 5 -3.86 -11.20 1.63
CA LYS A 5 -3.77 -12.60 2.09
C LYS A 5 -3.06 -13.52 1.09
N TRP A 6 -3.10 -13.18 -0.19
CA TRP A 6 -2.56 -14.00 -1.28
C TRP A 6 -1.17 -13.56 -1.74
N GLY A 7 -0.51 -12.65 -1.01
CA GLY A 7 0.87 -12.27 -1.25
C GLY A 7 1.07 -10.99 -2.08
N GLN A 8 0.03 -10.48 -2.75
CA GLN A 8 0.13 -9.20 -3.46
C GLN A 8 0.29 -8.05 -2.46
N GLU A 9 1.09 -7.07 -2.83
CA GLU A 9 1.35 -5.88 -2.04
C GLU A 9 0.97 -4.63 -2.85
N TYR A 10 0.19 -3.75 -2.23
CA TYR A 10 -0.17 -2.46 -2.80
C TYR A 10 0.57 -1.36 -2.04
N LYS A 11 1.39 -0.60 -2.75
CA LYS A 11 2.07 0.58 -2.22
C LYS A 11 1.43 1.81 -2.84
N GLY A 12 0.96 2.73 -2.00
CA GLY A 12 0.27 3.94 -2.44
C GLY A 12 -0.04 4.84 -1.25
N PHE A 13 -0.59 6.01 -1.54
CA PHE A 13 -1.00 6.97 -0.52
C PHE A 13 -2.37 6.60 0.02
N LEU A 14 -2.47 6.50 1.34
CA LEU A 14 -3.74 6.25 2.01
C LEU A 14 -4.63 7.49 1.90
N VAL A 15 -5.76 7.38 1.19
CA VAL A 15 -6.73 8.48 1.02
C VAL A 15 -7.79 8.43 2.10
N SER A 16 -8.41 7.27 2.28
CA SER A 16 -9.52 7.09 3.22
C SER A 16 -9.65 5.64 3.69
N VAL A 17 -10.30 5.45 4.84
CA VAL A 17 -10.64 4.15 5.42
C VAL A 17 -12.05 4.24 6.00
N ASP A 18 -12.82 3.15 5.93
CA ASP A 18 -14.14 3.05 6.57
C ASP A 18 -14.12 2.19 7.86
N SER A 19 -15.25 2.11 8.57
CA SER A 19 -15.38 1.31 9.79
C SER A 19 -15.22 -0.20 9.60
N TYR A 20 -15.31 -0.68 8.35
CA TYR A 20 -15.08 -2.08 8.01
C TYR A 20 -13.63 -2.34 7.59
N MET A 21 -12.78 -1.31 7.56
CA MET A 21 -11.41 -1.34 7.06
C MET A 21 -11.31 -1.60 5.56
N ASN A 22 -12.28 -1.16 4.76
CA ASN A 22 -12.02 -0.95 3.33
C ASN A 22 -11.09 0.25 3.18
N ILE A 23 -10.11 0.14 2.29
CA ILE A 23 -9.04 1.13 2.15
C ILE A 23 -9.00 1.69 0.75
N GLN A 24 -9.00 3.02 0.64
CA GLN A 24 -8.76 3.72 -0.62
C GLN A 24 -7.30 4.17 -0.69
N LEU A 25 -6.61 3.78 -1.76
CA LEU A 25 -5.24 4.14 -2.07
C LEU A 25 -5.19 4.98 -3.35
N ALA A 26 -4.37 6.02 -3.36
CA ALA A 26 -4.03 6.82 -4.54
C ALA A 26 -2.56 6.59 -4.96
N ASN A 27 -2.27 6.81 -6.25
CA ASN A 27 -0.97 6.52 -6.86
C ASN A 27 -0.43 5.13 -6.47
N THR A 28 -1.32 4.14 -6.53
CA THR A 28 -1.04 2.77 -6.12
C THR A 28 -0.21 2.06 -7.17
N GLU A 29 0.81 1.36 -6.72
CA GLU A 29 1.63 0.45 -7.50
C GLU A 29 1.47 -0.96 -6.91
N GLU A 30 1.31 -1.94 -7.80
CA GLU A 30 1.18 -3.33 -7.43
C GLU A 30 2.54 -4.02 -7.43
N TYR A 31 2.76 -4.83 -6.41
CA TYR A 31 3.94 -5.65 -6.23
C TYR A 31 3.52 -7.11 -6.06
N ILE A 32 4.10 -7.99 -6.88
CA ILE A 32 3.95 -9.44 -6.79
C ILE A 32 5.36 -10.02 -6.63
N ASP A 33 5.55 -10.81 -5.57
CA ASP A 33 6.86 -11.39 -5.22
C ASP A 33 8.00 -10.36 -5.14
N GLY A 34 7.68 -9.15 -4.67
CA GLY A 34 8.62 -8.04 -4.51
C GLY A 34 8.94 -7.28 -5.81
N VAL A 35 8.40 -7.70 -6.95
CA VAL A 35 8.57 -7.05 -8.25
C VAL A 35 7.37 -6.15 -8.53
N SER A 36 7.62 -4.90 -8.92
CA SER A 36 6.55 -4.01 -9.39
C SER A 36 5.96 -4.56 -10.70
N THR A 37 4.65 -4.80 -10.69
CA THR A 37 3.89 -5.23 -11.88
C THR A 37 3.29 -4.04 -12.63
N GLY A 38 3.23 -2.88 -11.99
CA GLY A 38 2.83 -1.62 -12.63
C GLY A 38 2.00 -0.71 -11.73
N ALA A 39 1.76 0.50 -12.23
CA ALA A 39 0.91 1.50 -11.60
C ALA A 39 -0.57 1.23 -11.87
N LEU A 40 -1.36 1.14 -10.80
CA LEU A 40 -2.81 1.01 -10.83
C LEU A 40 -3.54 2.34 -10.62
N GLY A 41 -2.87 3.34 -10.04
CA GLY A 41 -3.47 4.63 -9.75
C GLY A 41 -4.39 4.59 -8.54
N GLU A 42 -5.69 4.82 -8.71
CA GLU A 42 -6.65 4.80 -7.61
C GLU A 42 -7.25 3.41 -7.40
N VAL A 43 -7.12 2.87 -6.18
CA VAL A 43 -7.51 1.50 -5.85
C VAL A 43 -8.33 1.48 -4.57
N LEU A 44 -9.44 0.73 -4.58
CA LEU A 44 -10.21 0.39 -3.39
C LEU A 44 -9.96 -1.07 -3.01
N VAL A 45 -9.35 -1.30 -1.84
CA VAL A 45 -9.08 -2.62 -1.30
C VAL A 45 -10.16 -3.00 -0.30
N ARG A 46 -10.84 -4.13 -0.53
CA ARG A 46 -11.85 -4.66 0.38
C ARG A 46 -11.21 -5.27 1.63
N CYS A 47 -11.79 -4.98 2.79
CA CYS A 47 -11.24 -5.33 4.09
C CYS A 47 -10.92 -6.82 4.26
N ASN A 48 -11.76 -7.71 3.74
CA ASN A 48 -11.61 -9.15 3.91
C ASN A 48 -10.41 -9.75 3.16
N ASN A 49 -9.80 -8.99 2.25
CA ASN A 49 -8.59 -9.40 1.52
C ASN A 49 -7.30 -8.93 2.18
N ILE A 50 -7.39 -7.98 3.13
CA ILE A 50 -6.23 -7.39 3.79
C ILE A 50 -5.67 -8.38 4.81
N LEU A 51 -4.35 -8.57 4.78
CA LEU A 51 -3.60 -9.29 5.80
C LEU A 51 -3.05 -8.32 6.85
N TYR A 52 -2.35 -7.28 6.41
CA TYR A 52 -1.90 -6.18 7.27
C TYR A 52 -1.67 -4.90 6.48
N VAL A 53 -1.58 -3.80 7.21
CA VAL A 53 -1.19 -2.48 6.70
C VAL A 53 0.05 -2.02 7.44
N ARG A 54 1.05 -1.53 6.71
CA ARG A 54 2.24 -0.90 7.30
C ARG A 54 2.52 0.46 6.67
N ARG A 55 3.04 1.37 7.48
CA ARG A 55 3.66 2.60 6.99
C ARG A 55 4.91 2.21 6.18
N LEU A 56 5.13 2.90 5.07
CA LEU A 56 6.41 2.86 4.38
C LEU A 56 7.25 3.99 4.97
N GLU A 57 8.51 3.70 5.26
CA GLU A 57 9.49 4.76 5.53
C GLU A 57 9.78 5.44 4.21
N ASP A 58 9.83 6.78 4.23
CA ASP A 58 10.27 7.54 3.07
C ASP A 58 11.77 7.23 2.89
N GLU A 59 12.17 6.67 1.74
CA GLU A 59 13.60 6.46 1.41
C GLU A 59 14.38 7.79 1.29
N ASP A 60 13.72 8.94 1.48
CA ASP A 60 14.28 10.29 1.55
C ASP A 60 14.58 10.78 3.00
N GLY A 61 14.50 9.90 4.00
CA GLY A 61 14.53 10.27 5.43
C GLY A 61 15.86 10.14 6.19
N ASP A 62 16.96 9.71 5.57
CA ASP A 62 18.25 9.49 6.28
C ASP A 62 19.45 10.16 5.58
N ALA A 63 19.23 11.35 5.01
CA ALA A 63 20.27 12.19 4.42
C ALA A 63 20.46 13.54 5.16
N MET A 64 20.18 13.61 6.46
CA MET A 64 20.63 14.71 7.32
C MET A 64 21.09 14.17 8.68
N GLN A 65 22.32 13.66 8.71
CA GLN A 65 23.15 13.74 9.92
C GLN A 65 23.63 15.20 10.04
N GLU A 66 23.17 15.90 11.08
CA GLU A 66 23.93 16.99 11.72
C GLU A 66 23.69 16.94 13.24
#